data_AF-A0A2S7IZZ8-F1
#
_entry.id   AF-A0A2S7IZZ8-F1
#
_cell.length_a   1.000
_cell.length_b   1.000
_cell.length_c   1.000
_cell.angle_alpha   90.00
_cell.angle_beta   90.00
_cell.angle_gamma   90.00
#
_symmetry.space_group_name_H-M   'P 1'
#
loop_
_entity.id
_entity.type
_entity.pdbx_description
1 polymer ?
#
loop_
_entity_poly.entity_id
_entity_poly.type
_entity_poly.pdbx_seq_one_letter_code
_entity_poly.pdbx_strand_id
1 'polypeptide(L)'
;MFSIVGLILLVYALHLIFVDQITNAGVVFGLGFLSFIYANVSRFKRFKGLGFEAELWEDKKKEAEGLIERLKDVVSIYTREVVLGKVREGRWSSGAKWSERWKLYDDLVTQHNTLGQKIDFSDLKRVIDQYFIFDLCLPEIRLINASIRNGHTEVGQRINLEFGNPIADSEGYNKHLSQLRAIPAEISDPFEISQNGDLAAKTIAVWEESSRRLKAEFGMDIPLEGGTLQRLHAISELYQSRPVKVTPDLLKQADRE
;
A
#
# COMPACT_ATOMS: atom_id res chain seq x y z
N MET A 1 -29.01 7.40 29.96
CA MET A 1 -28.68 6.02 29.56
C MET A 1 -27.55 6.01 28.54
N PHE A 2 -27.73 6.61 27.35
CA PHE A 2 -26.69 6.66 26.31
C PHE A 2 -25.35 7.29 26.74
N SER A 3 -25.34 8.32 27.60
CA SER A 3 -24.08 8.89 28.14
C SER A 3 -23.29 7.91 29.01
N ILE A 4 -23.97 7.04 29.75
CA ILE A 4 -23.33 6.04 30.63
C ILE A 4 -22.75 4.92 29.77
N VAL A 5 -23.50 4.46 28.76
CA VAL A 5 -23.01 3.49 27.77
C VAL A 5 -21.80 4.03 27.02
N GLY A 6 -21.86 5.30 26.59
CA GLY A 6 -20.74 5.99 25.95
C GLY A 6 -19.49 6.05 26.82
N LEU A 7 -19.65 6.40 28.10
CA LEU A 7 -18.54 6.45 29.06
C LEU A 7 -17.89 5.08 29.27
N ILE A 8 -18.69 4.02 29.42
CA ILE A 8 -18.19 2.65 29.60
C ILE A 8 -17.39 2.21 28.37
N LEU A 9 -17.91 2.46 27.17
CA LEU A 9 -17.21 2.15 25.92
C LEU A 9 -15.89 2.94 25.82
N LEU A 10 -15.86 4.20 26.22
CA LEU A 10 -14.64 5.01 26.20
C LEU A 10 -13.56 4.48 27.15
N VAL A 11 -13.94 4.04 28.35
CA VAL A 11 -13.03 3.38 29.30
C VAL A 11 -12.51 2.06 28.74
N TYR A 12 -13.39 1.28 28.09
CA TYR A 12 -13.00 0.01 27.49
C TYR A 12 -12.08 0.19 26.28
N ALA A 13 -12.27 1.26 25.50
CA ALA A 13 -11.36 1.63 24.42
C ALA A 13 -9.96 1.96 24.95
N LEU A 14 -9.85 2.73 26.04
CA LEU A 14 -8.57 3.00 26.69
C LEU A 14 -7.90 1.71 27.16
N HIS A 15 -8.65 0.78 27.74
CA HIS A 15 -8.13 -0.52 28.12
C HIS A 15 -7.60 -1.31 26.91
N LEU A 16 -8.30 -1.30 25.77
CA LEU A 16 -7.83 -1.97 24.55
C LEU A 16 -6.56 -1.35 23.97
N ILE A 17 -6.35 -0.03 24.15
CA ILE A 17 -5.07 0.63 23.81
C ILE A 17 -3.95 0.08 24.69
N PHE A 18 -4.18 -0.10 25.99
CA PHE A 18 -3.18 -0.66 26.91
C PHE A 18 -2.80 -2.12 26.60
N VAL A 19 -3.62 -2.85 25.85
CA VAL A 19 -3.36 -4.24 25.43
C VAL A 19 -2.88 -4.31 23.97
N ASP A 20 -2.43 -3.18 23.41
CA ASP A 20 -1.96 -3.03 22.01
C ASP A 20 -2.98 -3.46 20.93
N GLN A 21 -4.27 -3.54 21.28
CA GLN A 21 -5.34 -3.86 20.33
C GLN A 21 -5.90 -2.58 19.69
N ILE A 22 -5.03 -1.84 18.99
CA ILE A 22 -5.33 -0.49 18.47
C ILE A 22 -6.57 -0.49 17.56
N THR A 23 -6.73 -1.50 16.70
CA THR A 23 -7.88 -1.62 15.79
C THR A 23 -9.19 -1.79 16.57
N ASN A 24 -9.21 -2.66 17.59
CA ASN A 24 -10.39 -2.91 18.40
C ASN A 24 -10.71 -1.71 19.30
N ALA A 25 -9.69 -1.05 19.84
CA ALA A 25 -9.83 0.18 20.60
C ALA A 25 -10.52 1.27 19.78
N GLY A 26 -10.14 1.42 18.50
CA GLY A 26 -10.76 2.38 17.59
C GLY A 26 -12.26 2.14 17.39
N VAL A 27 -12.66 0.88 17.17
CA VAL A 27 -14.09 0.53 17.01
C VAL A 27 -14.90 0.84 18.27
N VAL A 28 -14.39 0.44 19.43
CA VAL A 28 -15.06 0.65 20.72
C VAL A 28 -15.14 2.14 21.05
N PHE A 29 -14.10 2.92 20.75
CA PHE A 29 -14.11 4.37 20.90
C PHE A 29 -15.18 5.02 20.01
N GLY A 30 -15.27 4.62 18.74
CA GLY A 30 -16.28 5.13 17.81
C GLY A 30 -17.72 4.89 18.29
N LEU A 31 -18.00 3.68 18.81
CA LEU A 31 -19.31 3.35 19.41
C LEU A 31 -19.59 4.17 20.68
N GLY A 32 -18.57 4.39 21.52
CA GLY A 32 -18.68 5.23 22.70
C GLY A 32 -19.01 6.67 22.34
N PHE A 33 -18.33 7.21 21.33
CA PHE A 33 -18.55 8.55 20.81
C PHE A 33 -19.94 8.73 20.20
N LEU A 34 -20.40 7.78 19.37
CA LEU A 34 -21.76 7.76 18.82
C LEU A 34 -22.83 7.73 19.93
N SER A 35 -22.59 7.00 21.01
CA SER A 35 -23.49 6.99 22.17
C SER A 35 -23.61 8.36 22.84
N PHE A 36 -22.51 9.13 22.90
CA PHE A 36 -22.57 10.53 23.38
C PHE A 36 -23.34 11.45 22.43
N ILE A 37 -23.22 11.26 21.11
CA ILE A 37 -24.01 11.99 20.13
C ILE A 37 -25.50 11.71 20.35
N TYR A 38 -25.91 10.44 20.42
CA TYR A 38 -27.31 10.06 20.66
C TYR A 38 -27.85 10.56 22.00
N ALA A 39 -27.02 10.57 23.04
CA ALA A 39 -27.39 11.14 24.33
C ALA A 39 -27.77 12.63 24.22
N ASN A 40 -27.00 13.38 23.44
CA ASN A 40 -27.25 14.79 23.18
C ASN A 40 -28.45 14.98 22.25
N VAL A 41 -28.59 14.18 21.18
CA VAL A 41 -29.76 14.18 20.28
C VAL A 41 -31.07 13.97 21.05
N SER A 42 -31.10 13.11 22.07
CA SER A 42 -32.32 12.88 22.88
C SER A 42 -32.74 14.11 23.71
N ARG A 43 -31.82 15.01 24.06
CA ARG A 43 -32.14 16.28 24.73
C ARG A 43 -32.86 17.25 23.79
N PHE A 44 -32.64 17.19 22.47
CA PHE A 44 -33.33 18.07 21.49
C PHE A 44 -34.84 17.84 21.43
N LYS A 45 -35.34 16.63 21.74
CA LYS A 45 -36.80 16.35 21.76
C LYS A 45 -37.55 17.00 22.93
N ARG A 46 -36.86 17.39 24.01
CA ARG A 46 -37.48 17.93 25.24
C ARG A 46 -37.62 19.46 25.27
N PHE A 47 -36.96 20.19 24.37
CA PHE A 47 -36.89 21.66 24.41
C PHE A 47 -37.94 22.40 23.56
N LYS A 48 -38.88 21.69 22.91
CA LYS A 48 -39.95 22.21 22.02
C LYS A 48 -41.06 23.06 22.68
N GLY A 49 -40.84 23.65 23.87
CA GLY A 49 -41.92 24.11 24.73
C GLY A 49 -42.03 25.62 25.01
N LEU A 50 -41.00 26.43 24.75
CA LEU A 50 -40.97 27.83 25.19
C LEU A 50 -40.19 28.67 24.17
N GLY A 51 -40.83 29.68 23.59
CA GLY A 51 -40.41 30.52 22.44
C GLY A 51 -39.12 31.35 22.55
N PHE A 52 -38.07 30.81 23.18
CA PHE A 52 -36.64 31.15 22.99
C PHE A 52 -36.06 30.44 21.72
N GLU A 53 -36.94 30.06 20.79
CA GLU A 53 -36.71 28.99 19.80
C GLU A 53 -35.94 29.42 18.54
N ALA A 54 -35.75 30.70 18.24
CA ALA A 54 -35.11 31.11 16.99
C ALA A 54 -33.59 31.35 17.13
N GLU A 55 -33.17 32.04 18.18
CA GLU A 55 -31.76 32.42 18.37
C GLU A 55 -30.92 31.23 18.87
N LEU A 56 -31.48 30.43 19.80
CA LEU A 56 -30.84 29.19 20.26
C LEU A 56 -30.82 28.10 19.19
N TRP A 57 -31.75 28.10 18.24
CA TRP A 57 -31.81 27.10 17.18
C TRP A 57 -30.69 27.28 16.14
N GLU A 58 -30.39 28.52 15.75
CA GLU A 58 -29.27 28.81 14.84
C GLU A 58 -27.92 28.48 15.48
N ASP A 59 -27.68 28.90 16.73
CA ASP A 59 -26.43 28.58 17.43
C ASP A 59 -26.27 27.07 17.67
N LYS A 60 -27.37 26.37 17.97
CA LYS A 60 -27.36 24.91 18.17
C LYS A 60 -27.22 24.14 16.85
N LYS A 61 -27.75 24.67 15.75
CA LYS A 61 -27.53 24.12 14.41
C LYS A 61 -26.07 24.24 14.02
N LYS A 62 -25.43 25.41 14.24
CA LYS A 62 -23.97 25.58 14.05
C LYS A 62 -23.15 24.64 14.92
N GLU A 63 -23.53 24.44 16.17
CA GLU A 63 -22.85 23.50 17.07
C GLU A 63 -22.98 22.05 16.58
N ALA A 64 -24.17 21.65 16.11
CA ALA A 64 -24.41 20.33 15.54
C ALA A 64 -23.67 20.12 14.21
N GLU A 65 -23.63 21.12 13.33
CA GLU A 65 -22.83 21.10 12.10
C GLU A 65 -21.34 20.95 12.42
N GLY A 66 -20.82 21.70 13.40
CA GLY A 66 -19.44 21.56 13.87
C GLY A 66 -19.13 20.18 14.48
N LEU A 67 -20.08 19.56 15.17
CA LEU A 67 -19.95 18.19 15.67
C LEU A 67 -19.96 17.16 14.54
N ILE A 68 -20.78 17.36 13.52
CA ILE A 68 -20.83 16.50 12.33
C ILE A 68 -19.50 16.58 11.56
N GLU A 69 -18.94 17.77 11.37
CA GLU A 69 -17.63 17.92 10.71
C GLU A 69 -16.52 17.21 11.50
N ARG A 70 -16.45 17.41 12.83
CA ARG A 70 -15.48 16.70 13.67
C ARG A 70 -15.67 15.17 13.61
N LEU A 71 -16.91 14.70 13.53
CA LEU A 71 -17.19 13.26 13.36
C LEU A 71 -16.69 12.75 12.01
N LYS A 72 -16.87 13.51 10.92
CA LYS A 72 -16.33 13.14 9.60
C LYS A 72 -14.80 12.98 9.65
N ASP A 73 -14.11 13.91 10.30
CA ASP A 73 -12.65 13.85 10.44
C ASP A 73 -12.21 12.60 11.20
N VAL A 74 -12.83 12.33 12.35
CA VAL A 74 -12.50 11.17 13.18
C VAL A 74 -12.76 9.87 12.44
N VAL A 75 -13.92 9.71 11.80
CA VAL A 75 -14.23 8.46 11.07
C VAL A 75 -13.36 8.32 9.82
N SER A 76 -13.00 9.42 9.14
CA SER A 76 -12.03 9.39 8.03
C SER A 76 -10.67 8.81 8.46
N ILE A 77 -10.15 9.28 9.60
CA ILE A 77 -8.89 8.78 10.19
C ILE A 77 -9.01 7.28 10.49
N TYR A 78 -10.12 6.85 11.12
CA TYR A 78 -10.31 5.42 11.42
C TYR A 78 -10.42 4.55 10.17
N THR A 79 -11.17 5.00 9.17
CA THR A 79 -11.29 4.30 7.89
C THR A 79 -9.92 4.14 7.23
N ARG A 80 -9.10 5.20 7.25
CA ARG A 80 -7.70 5.13 6.77
C ARG A 80 -6.90 4.07 7.53
N GLU A 81 -6.91 4.09 8.86
CA GLU A 81 -6.13 3.13 9.65
C GLU A 81 -6.59 1.68 9.47
N VAL A 82 -7.90 1.44 9.40
CA VAL A 82 -8.45 0.10 9.17
C VAL A 82 -8.04 -0.44 7.79
N VAL A 83 -8.18 0.38 6.74
CA VAL A 83 -7.84 -0.05 5.38
C VAL A 83 -6.33 -0.22 5.22
N LEU A 84 -5.52 0.72 5.71
CA LEU A 84 -4.06 0.61 5.64
C LEU A 84 -3.52 -0.54 6.49
N GLY A 85 -4.12 -0.79 7.65
CA GLY A 85 -3.83 -1.96 8.47
C GLY A 85 -4.00 -3.24 7.66
N LYS A 86 -5.15 -3.40 6.97
CA LYS A 86 -5.44 -4.58 6.15
C LYS A 86 -4.58 -4.70 4.89
N VAL A 87 -4.20 -3.58 4.27
CA VAL A 87 -3.30 -3.55 3.11
C VAL A 87 -1.86 -3.94 3.48
N ARG A 88 -1.42 -3.58 4.68
CA ARG A 88 -0.08 -3.91 5.19
C ARG A 88 -0.03 -5.31 5.85
N GLU A 89 -1.16 -5.83 6.30
CA GLU A 89 -1.28 -7.14 6.95
C GLU A 89 -1.01 -8.28 5.95
N GLY A 90 -0.36 -9.35 6.43
CA GLY A 90 -0.21 -10.59 5.65
C GLY A 90 0.74 -10.50 4.45
N ARG A 91 1.69 -9.55 4.45
CA ARG A 91 2.77 -9.50 3.46
C ARG A 91 3.90 -10.52 3.72
N TRP A 92 3.91 -11.11 4.91
CA TRP A 92 4.91 -12.09 5.36
C TRP A 92 4.33 -13.50 5.61
N SER A 93 3.03 -13.70 5.36
CA SER A 93 2.32 -14.98 5.54
C SER A 93 1.17 -15.07 4.53
N SER A 94 0.42 -16.18 4.47
CA SER A 94 -0.77 -16.36 3.61
C SER A 94 -1.93 -15.43 4.02
N GLY A 95 -1.77 -14.14 3.77
CA GLY A 95 -2.67 -13.08 4.17
C GLY A 95 -3.95 -12.99 3.37
N ALA A 96 -4.81 -12.05 3.78
CA ALA A 96 -6.03 -11.70 3.05
C ALA A 96 -5.71 -11.28 1.61
N LYS A 97 -6.51 -11.77 0.65
CA LYS A 97 -6.37 -11.52 -0.78
C LYS A 97 -6.60 -10.06 -1.13
N TRP A 98 -6.04 -9.59 -2.24
CA TRP A 98 -6.25 -8.22 -2.71
C TRP A 98 -7.73 -7.91 -2.99
N SER A 99 -8.49 -8.91 -3.43
CA SER A 99 -9.94 -8.81 -3.61
C SER A 99 -10.69 -8.41 -2.33
N GLU A 100 -10.29 -8.94 -1.17
CA GLU A 100 -10.90 -8.62 0.12
C GLU A 100 -10.52 -7.21 0.59
N ARG A 101 -9.27 -6.80 0.35
CA ARG A 101 -8.76 -5.46 0.70
C ARG A 101 -9.47 -4.35 -0.09
N TRP A 102 -9.65 -4.57 -1.39
CA TRP A 102 -10.38 -3.64 -2.26
C TRP A 102 -11.86 -3.57 -1.91
N LYS A 103 -12.49 -4.72 -1.65
CA LYS A 103 -13.88 -4.75 -1.20
C LYS A 103 -14.07 -3.96 0.10
N LEU A 104 -13.18 -4.12 1.08
CA LEU A 104 -13.23 -3.36 2.34
C LEU A 104 -13.16 -1.84 2.08
N TYR A 105 -12.26 -1.40 1.21
CA TYR A 105 -12.15 0.00 0.83
C TYR A 105 -13.46 0.51 0.18
N ASP A 106 -13.99 -0.21 -0.81
CA ASP A 106 -15.21 0.18 -1.53
C ASP A 106 -16.45 0.19 -0.61
N ASP A 107 -16.57 -0.80 0.28
CA ASP A 107 -17.66 -0.89 1.26
C ASP A 107 -17.61 0.33 2.21
N LEU A 108 -16.42 0.71 2.71
CA LEU A 108 -16.26 1.85 3.61
C LEU A 108 -16.53 3.19 2.91
N VAL A 109 -16.02 3.39 1.70
CA VAL A 109 -16.29 4.59 0.88
C VAL A 109 -17.79 4.71 0.60
N THR A 110 -18.45 3.60 0.25
CA THR A 110 -19.89 3.56 -0.02
C THR A 110 -20.72 3.89 1.22
N GLN A 111 -20.35 3.34 2.39
CA GLN A 111 -21.03 3.62 3.65
C GLN A 111 -20.92 5.09 4.03
N HIS A 112 -19.73 5.70 3.89
CA HIS A 112 -19.55 7.13 4.15
C HIS A 112 -20.41 8.01 3.24
N ASN A 113 -20.45 7.71 1.95
CA ASN A 113 -21.29 8.42 0.99
C ASN A 113 -22.78 8.27 1.31
N THR A 114 -23.21 7.06 1.69
CA THR A 114 -24.60 6.76 2.08
C THR A 114 -25.02 7.54 3.33
N LEU A 115 -24.09 7.73 4.27
CA LEU A 115 -24.29 8.55 5.48
C LEU A 115 -24.23 10.07 5.22
N GLY A 116 -24.08 10.49 3.96
CA GLY A 116 -23.96 11.91 3.59
C GLY A 116 -22.61 12.53 3.95
N GLN A 117 -21.64 11.71 4.36
CA GLN A 117 -20.29 12.14 4.69
C GLN A 117 -19.46 12.17 3.42
N LYS A 118 -19.44 13.31 2.74
CA LYS A 118 -18.59 13.55 1.56
C LYS A 118 -17.13 13.72 1.99
N ILE A 119 -16.48 12.61 2.32
CA ILE A 119 -15.07 12.57 2.72
C ILE A 119 -14.23 12.28 1.47
N ASP A 120 -13.14 13.01 1.30
CA ASP A 120 -12.17 12.75 0.24
C ASP A 120 -11.20 11.63 0.65
N PHE A 121 -11.31 10.48 -0.01
CA PHE A 121 -10.43 9.32 0.18
C PHE A 121 -9.32 9.24 -0.87
N SER A 122 -9.10 10.26 -1.69
CA SER A 122 -8.11 10.24 -2.78
C SER A 122 -6.70 9.91 -2.30
N ASP A 123 -6.27 10.45 -1.16
CA ASP A 123 -4.98 10.13 -0.56
C ASP A 123 -4.89 8.69 -0.08
N LEU A 124 -5.96 8.17 0.54
CA LEU A 124 -6.02 6.78 0.96
C LEU A 124 -5.93 5.85 -0.27
N LYS A 125 -6.71 6.15 -1.31
CA LYS A 125 -6.69 5.42 -2.58
C LYS A 125 -5.29 5.41 -3.21
N ARG A 126 -4.60 6.55 -3.21
CA ARG A 126 -3.23 6.68 -3.71
C ARG A 126 -2.27 5.75 -2.97
N VAL A 127 -2.36 5.67 -1.64
CA VAL A 127 -1.52 4.76 -0.85
C VAL A 127 -1.86 3.30 -1.16
N ILE A 128 -3.14 2.93 -1.20
CA ILE A 128 -3.55 1.55 -1.55
C ILE A 128 -3.02 1.17 -2.94
N ASP A 129 -3.14 2.07 -3.92
CA ASP A 129 -2.63 1.86 -5.28
C ASP A 129 -1.12 1.62 -5.31
N GLN A 130 -0.34 2.34 -4.50
CA GLN A 130 1.11 2.12 -4.39
C GLN A 130 1.43 0.72 -3.88
N TYR A 131 0.75 0.27 -2.82
CA TYR A 131 0.92 -1.09 -2.30
C TYR A 131 0.50 -2.15 -3.32
N PHE A 132 -0.61 -1.93 -4.02
CA PHE A 132 -1.14 -2.84 -5.03
C PHE A 132 -0.18 -3.00 -6.21
N ILE A 133 0.31 -1.89 -6.77
CA ILE A 133 1.28 -1.90 -7.87
C ILE A 133 2.59 -2.54 -7.43
N PHE A 134 3.06 -2.26 -6.21
CA PHE A 134 4.26 -2.90 -5.69
C PHE A 134 4.10 -4.43 -5.63
N ASP A 135 2.99 -4.93 -5.10
CA ASP A 135 2.74 -6.37 -4.99
C ASP A 135 2.64 -7.02 -6.40
N LEU A 136 2.07 -6.32 -7.38
CA LEU A 136 2.05 -6.77 -8.79
C LEU A 136 3.46 -6.86 -9.41
N CYS A 137 4.39 -5.99 -9.02
CA CYS A 137 5.76 -6.00 -9.54
C CYS A 137 6.62 -7.13 -8.97
N LEU A 138 6.35 -7.58 -7.74
CA LEU A 138 7.25 -8.47 -7.01
C LEU A 138 7.57 -9.80 -7.73
N PRO A 139 6.60 -10.56 -8.26
CA PRO A 139 6.89 -11.78 -9.00
C PRO A 139 7.83 -11.55 -10.18
N GLU A 140 7.59 -10.47 -10.93
CA GLU A 140 8.36 -10.14 -12.13
C GLU A 140 9.78 -9.68 -11.77
N ILE A 141 9.94 -8.92 -10.68
CA ILE A 141 11.24 -8.53 -10.14
C ILE A 141 12.05 -9.75 -9.72
N ARG A 142 11.41 -10.76 -9.09
CA ARG A 142 12.08 -12.01 -8.71
C ARG A 142 12.63 -12.74 -9.93
N LEU A 143 11.84 -12.83 -11.02
CA LEU A 143 12.27 -13.46 -12.28
C LEU A 143 13.43 -12.69 -12.94
N ILE A 144 13.35 -11.35 -12.99
CA ILE A 144 14.43 -10.51 -13.53
C ILE A 144 15.70 -10.63 -12.71
N ASN A 145 15.62 -10.51 -11.38
CA ASN A 145 16.77 -10.64 -10.50
C ASN A 145 17.41 -12.04 -10.63
N ALA A 146 16.60 -13.10 -10.74
CA ALA A 146 17.12 -14.45 -10.97
C ALA A 146 17.89 -14.54 -12.30
N SER A 147 17.33 -14.01 -13.39
CA SER A 147 17.98 -14.00 -14.71
C SER A 147 19.30 -13.22 -14.69
N ILE A 148 19.32 -12.02 -14.11
CA ILE A 148 20.54 -11.21 -13.98
C ILE A 148 21.60 -11.92 -13.14
N ARG A 149 21.23 -12.45 -11.96
CA ARG A 149 22.17 -13.17 -11.08
C ARG A 149 22.74 -14.42 -11.74
N ASN A 150 21.94 -15.15 -12.52
CA ASN A 150 22.42 -16.30 -13.29
C ASN A 150 23.45 -15.85 -14.34
N GLY A 151 23.18 -14.76 -15.06
CA GLY A 151 24.13 -14.16 -16.00
C GLY A 151 25.45 -13.75 -15.32
N HIS A 152 25.38 -13.09 -14.16
CA HIS A 152 26.57 -12.75 -13.37
C HIS A 152 27.35 -13.99 -12.92
N THR A 153 26.66 -15.04 -12.48
CA THR A 153 27.27 -16.29 -12.02
C THR A 153 28.01 -16.97 -13.17
N GLU A 154 27.39 -17.07 -14.34
CA GLU A 154 27.99 -17.72 -15.50
C GLU A 154 29.18 -16.91 -16.04
N VAL A 155 29.08 -15.57 -16.11
CA VAL A 155 30.23 -14.72 -16.48
C VAL A 155 31.36 -14.86 -15.46
N GLY A 156 31.06 -14.87 -14.16
CA GLY A 156 32.05 -15.09 -13.11
C GLY A 156 32.76 -16.44 -13.23
N GLN A 157 32.03 -17.50 -13.58
CA GLN A 157 32.62 -18.81 -13.87
C GLN A 157 33.52 -18.77 -15.11
N ARG A 158 33.10 -18.10 -16.19
CA ARG A 158 33.92 -17.93 -17.41
C ARG A 158 35.21 -17.18 -17.14
N ILE A 159 35.16 -16.09 -16.36
CA ILE A 159 36.37 -15.35 -15.94
C ILE A 159 37.30 -16.27 -15.13
N ASN A 160 36.77 -17.03 -14.17
CA ASN A 160 37.61 -17.95 -13.38
C ASN A 160 38.27 -19.05 -14.25
N LEU A 161 37.57 -19.53 -15.28
CA LEU A 161 38.12 -20.52 -16.22
C LEU A 161 39.19 -19.90 -17.15
N GLU A 162 38.99 -18.65 -17.58
CA GLU A 162 39.91 -17.92 -18.46
C GLU A 162 41.27 -17.67 -17.77
N PHE A 163 41.27 -17.26 -16.51
CA PHE A 163 42.49 -16.87 -15.79
C PHE A 163 43.13 -17.99 -14.95
N GLY A 164 42.43 -19.11 -14.76
CA GLY A 164 42.93 -20.32 -14.10
C GLY A 164 43.12 -20.20 -12.58
N ASN A 165 43.59 -21.29 -11.96
CA ASN A 165 43.95 -21.35 -10.54
C ASN A 165 45.28 -22.13 -10.37
N PRO A 166 46.41 -21.49 -10.01
CA PRO A 166 46.53 -20.09 -9.56
C PRO A 166 46.38 -19.07 -10.70
N ILE A 167 45.86 -17.88 -10.37
CA ILE A 167 45.67 -16.77 -11.31
C ILE A 167 47.03 -16.24 -11.76
N ALA A 168 47.36 -16.40 -13.04
CA ALA A 168 48.63 -15.94 -13.60
C ALA A 168 48.64 -14.43 -13.90
N ASP A 169 47.51 -13.88 -14.37
CA ASP A 169 47.32 -12.46 -14.64
C ASP A 169 46.30 -11.85 -13.66
N SER A 170 46.81 -11.35 -12.54
CA SER A 170 45.98 -10.72 -11.51
C SER A 170 45.37 -9.38 -11.96
N GLU A 171 46.00 -8.67 -12.90
CA GLU A 171 45.52 -7.35 -13.34
C GLU A 171 44.33 -7.50 -14.28
N GLY A 172 44.45 -8.38 -15.29
CA GLY A 172 43.36 -8.73 -16.19
C GLY A 172 42.15 -9.31 -15.46
N TYR A 173 42.39 -10.22 -14.50
CA TYR A 173 41.34 -10.79 -13.67
C TYR A 173 40.56 -9.71 -12.90
N ASN A 174 41.28 -8.80 -12.23
CA ASN A 174 40.66 -7.72 -11.46
C ASN A 174 39.88 -6.75 -12.36
N LYS A 175 40.38 -6.49 -13.58
CA LYS A 175 39.69 -5.67 -14.57
C LYS A 175 38.34 -6.29 -14.97
N HIS A 176 38.31 -7.57 -15.37
CA HIS A 176 37.07 -8.26 -15.72
C HIS A 176 36.09 -8.33 -14.55
N LEU A 177 36.60 -8.58 -13.34
CA LEU A 177 35.76 -8.62 -12.15
C LEU A 177 35.17 -7.24 -11.81
N SER A 178 35.94 -6.16 -12.01
CA SER A 178 35.46 -4.79 -11.83
C SER A 178 34.38 -4.41 -12.85
N GLN A 179 34.54 -4.83 -14.11
CA GLN A 179 33.56 -4.65 -15.18
C GLN A 179 32.25 -5.37 -14.82
N LEU A 180 32.34 -6.65 -14.41
CA LEU A 180 31.19 -7.43 -13.98
C LEU A 180 30.48 -6.81 -12.77
N ARG A 181 31.22 -6.35 -11.75
CA ARG A 181 30.65 -5.70 -10.56
C ARG A 181 30.00 -4.35 -10.85
N ALA A 182 30.42 -3.67 -11.91
CA ALA A 182 29.80 -2.41 -12.32
C ALA A 182 28.43 -2.64 -12.99
N ILE A 183 28.09 -3.86 -13.41
CA ILE A 183 26.78 -4.20 -13.94
C ILE A 183 25.79 -4.37 -12.77
N PRO A 184 24.60 -3.73 -12.79
CA PRO A 184 23.60 -3.91 -11.75
C PRO A 184 23.19 -5.39 -11.62
N ALA A 185 23.41 -5.97 -10.44
CA ALA A 185 23.09 -7.37 -10.17
C ALA A 185 21.64 -7.61 -9.74
N GLU A 186 20.97 -6.56 -9.25
CA GLU A 186 19.59 -6.61 -8.77
C GLU A 186 18.95 -5.22 -8.69
N ILE A 187 17.64 -5.19 -8.56
CA ILE A 187 16.88 -3.97 -8.22
C ILE A 187 17.03 -3.73 -6.71
N SER A 188 17.75 -2.67 -6.33
CA SER A 188 17.88 -2.23 -4.93
C SER A 188 16.60 -1.57 -4.41
N ASP A 189 16.21 -1.89 -3.19
CA ASP A 189 15.09 -1.27 -2.46
C ASP A 189 13.78 -1.09 -3.26
N PRO A 190 13.16 -2.17 -3.78
CA PRO A 190 11.94 -2.07 -4.60
C PRO A 190 10.79 -1.29 -3.95
N PHE A 191 10.70 -1.34 -2.61
CA PHE A 191 9.64 -0.67 -1.87
C PHE A 191 9.85 0.84 -1.80
N GLU A 192 11.09 1.31 -1.66
CA GLU A 192 11.39 2.74 -1.71
C GLU A 192 11.12 3.30 -3.12
N ILE A 193 11.51 2.53 -4.15
CA ILE A 193 11.24 2.90 -5.54
C ILE A 193 9.73 3.01 -5.79
N SER A 194 8.90 2.06 -5.30
CA SER A 194 7.45 2.12 -5.54
C SER A 194 6.76 3.28 -4.82
N GLN A 195 7.31 3.74 -3.70
CA GLN A 195 6.80 4.93 -3.01
C GLN A 195 7.08 6.21 -3.80
N ASN A 196 8.26 6.28 -4.43
CA ASN A 196 8.78 7.50 -5.04
C ASN A 196 8.65 7.54 -6.57
N GLY A 197 8.27 6.44 -7.21
CA GLY A 197 8.31 6.35 -8.67
C GLY A 197 7.65 5.08 -9.24
N ASP A 198 7.83 4.93 -10.55
CA ASP A 198 7.34 3.79 -11.31
C ASP A 198 8.32 2.61 -11.17
N LEU A 199 8.04 1.72 -10.23
CA LEU A 199 8.86 0.54 -9.97
C LEU A 199 8.98 -0.36 -11.21
N ALA A 200 7.91 -0.50 -11.99
CA ALA A 200 7.92 -1.36 -13.16
C ALA A 200 8.84 -0.79 -14.26
N ALA A 201 8.72 0.51 -14.55
CA ALA A 201 9.62 1.19 -15.50
C ALA A 201 11.08 1.13 -15.05
N LYS A 202 11.35 1.34 -13.75
CA LYS A 202 12.71 1.24 -13.20
C LYS A 202 13.27 -0.18 -13.32
N THR A 203 12.44 -1.18 -13.07
CA THR A 203 12.82 -2.60 -13.20
C THR A 203 13.18 -2.95 -14.65
N ILE A 204 12.38 -2.49 -15.62
CA ILE A 204 12.66 -2.67 -17.06
C ILE A 204 14.01 -2.03 -17.41
N ALA A 205 14.25 -0.78 -17.00
CA ALA A 205 15.49 -0.07 -17.30
C ALA A 205 16.73 -0.77 -16.71
N VAL A 206 16.62 -1.34 -15.50
CA VAL A 206 17.71 -2.12 -14.88
C VAL A 206 17.97 -3.40 -15.68
N TRP A 207 16.92 -4.13 -16.08
CA TRP A 207 17.09 -5.33 -16.89
C TRP A 207 17.71 -5.04 -18.26
N GLU A 208 17.23 -4.00 -18.96
CA GLU A 208 17.76 -3.59 -20.26
C GLU A 208 19.24 -3.24 -20.16
N GLU A 209 19.62 -2.46 -19.13
CA GLU A 209 21.00 -2.08 -18.91
C GLU A 209 21.90 -3.28 -18.60
N SER A 210 21.47 -4.16 -17.68
CA SER A 210 22.24 -5.35 -17.32
C SER A 210 22.38 -6.31 -18.50
N SER A 211 21.29 -6.55 -19.24
CA SER A 211 21.29 -7.40 -20.44
C SER A 211 22.23 -6.85 -21.52
N ARG A 212 22.12 -5.55 -21.81
CA ARG A 212 22.97 -4.86 -22.79
C ARG A 212 24.45 -4.95 -22.41
N ARG A 213 24.80 -4.71 -21.15
CA ARG A 213 26.20 -4.74 -20.69
C ARG A 213 26.77 -6.14 -20.60
N LEU A 214 26.02 -7.12 -20.10
CA LEU A 214 26.43 -8.53 -20.12
C LEU A 214 26.70 -9.02 -21.54
N LYS A 215 25.86 -8.63 -22.51
CA LYS A 215 26.07 -8.96 -23.91
C LYS A 215 27.29 -8.25 -24.52
N ALA A 216 27.40 -6.95 -24.31
CA ALA A 216 28.47 -6.14 -24.93
C ALA A 216 29.86 -6.42 -24.35
N GLU A 217 29.98 -6.61 -23.04
CA GLU A 217 31.26 -6.79 -22.35
C GLU A 217 31.68 -8.26 -22.30
N PHE A 218 30.74 -9.21 -22.26
CA PHE A 218 31.02 -10.63 -22.00
C PHE A 218 30.39 -11.60 -23.01
N GLY A 219 29.68 -11.10 -24.03
CA GLY A 219 28.98 -11.95 -25.00
C GLY A 219 27.90 -12.82 -24.37
N MET A 220 27.34 -12.41 -23.23
CA MET A 220 26.35 -13.16 -22.47
C MET A 220 24.93 -12.64 -22.75
N ASP A 221 24.08 -13.48 -23.30
CA ASP A 221 22.65 -13.22 -23.43
C ASP A 221 21.91 -13.80 -22.21
N ILE A 222 21.15 -12.96 -21.49
CA ILE A 222 20.34 -13.40 -20.35
C ILE A 222 18.88 -13.60 -20.78
N PRO A 223 18.38 -14.85 -20.88
CA PRO A 223 17.01 -15.10 -21.29
C PRO A 223 16.03 -14.65 -20.19
N LEU A 224 14.87 -14.17 -20.61
CA LEU A 224 13.77 -13.82 -19.72
C LEU A 224 12.51 -14.60 -20.12
N GLU A 225 11.80 -15.14 -19.15
CA GLU A 225 10.59 -15.93 -19.40
C GLU A 225 9.51 -15.10 -20.11
N GLY A 226 8.84 -15.75 -21.07
CA GLY A 226 7.90 -15.12 -21.98
C GLY A 226 6.74 -14.44 -21.26
N GLY A 227 6.61 -13.12 -21.45
CA GLY A 227 5.55 -12.32 -20.85
C GLY A 227 6.01 -11.33 -19.77
N THR A 228 7.18 -11.52 -19.18
CA THR A 228 7.65 -10.73 -18.02
C THR A 228 7.73 -9.24 -18.32
N LEU A 229 8.37 -8.86 -19.43
CA LEU A 229 8.44 -7.46 -19.85
C LEU A 229 7.08 -6.90 -20.26
N GLN A 230 6.25 -7.68 -20.96
CA GLN A 230 4.90 -7.22 -21.31
C GLN A 230 4.07 -6.93 -20.05
N ARG A 231 4.17 -7.77 -19.02
CA ARG A 231 3.50 -7.54 -17.73
C ARG A 231 4.03 -6.31 -17.02
N LEU A 232 5.35 -6.10 -16.97
CA LEU A 232 5.93 -4.89 -16.39
C LEU A 232 5.53 -3.62 -17.15
N HIS A 233 5.49 -3.65 -18.49
CA HIS A 233 4.98 -2.52 -19.28
C HIS A 233 3.51 -2.23 -18.94
N ALA A 234 2.66 -3.27 -18.86
CA ALA A 234 1.26 -3.09 -18.47
C ALA A 234 1.12 -2.52 -17.04
N ILE A 235 1.97 -2.94 -16.10
CA ILE A 235 1.99 -2.40 -14.73
C ILE A 235 2.48 -0.93 -14.72
N SER A 236 3.46 -0.58 -15.56
CA SER A 236 3.91 0.81 -15.72
C SER A 236 2.79 1.69 -16.31
N GLU A 237 2.08 1.23 -17.33
CA GLU A 237 0.90 1.93 -17.86
C GLU A 237 -0.20 2.10 -16.79
N LEU A 238 -0.38 1.09 -15.93
CA LEU A 238 -1.30 1.16 -14.79
C LEU A 238 -0.87 2.24 -13.78
N TYR A 239 0.43 2.38 -13.54
CA TYR A 239 0.99 3.42 -12.68
C TYR A 239 0.78 4.83 -13.23
N GLN A 240 0.93 5.00 -14.55
CA GLN A 240 0.72 6.30 -15.22
C GLN A 240 -0.76 6.69 -15.30
N SER A 241 -1.68 5.71 -15.31
CA SER A 241 -3.13 5.92 -15.38
C SER A 241 -3.83 6.07 -14.02
N ARG A 242 -3.08 6.43 -12.96
CA ARG A 242 -3.64 6.60 -11.62
C ARG A 242 -4.71 7.70 -11.55
N PRO A 243 -5.77 7.52 -10.72
CA PRO A 243 -5.99 6.43 -9.77
C PRO A 243 -6.33 5.09 -10.45
N VAL A 244 -5.80 3.99 -9.91
CA VAL A 244 -5.91 2.66 -10.54
C VAL A 244 -7.36 2.21 -10.59
N LYS A 245 -7.82 1.80 -11.79
CA LYS A 245 -9.09 1.10 -11.97
C LYS A 245 -8.88 -0.39 -11.80
N VAL A 246 -9.24 -0.90 -10.63
CA VAL A 246 -9.03 -2.30 -10.26
C VAL A 246 -10.03 -3.17 -11.01
N THR A 247 -9.52 -4.18 -11.73
CA THR A 247 -10.34 -5.14 -12.48
C THR A 247 -10.19 -6.54 -11.87
N PRO A 248 -11.15 -7.45 -12.09
CA PRO A 248 -11.03 -8.83 -11.63
C PRO A 248 -9.77 -9.55 -12.12
N ASP A 249 -9.29 -9.21 -13.32
CA ASP A 249 -8.07 -9.79 -13.88
C ASP A 249 -6.81 -9.27 -13.19
N LEU A 250 -6.76 -7.98 -12.82
CA LEU A 250 -5.68 -7.42 -12.01
C LEU A 250 -5.63 -8.05 -10.61
N LEU A 251 -6.80 -8.27 -9.99
CA LEU A 251 -6.88 -8.96 -8.70
C LEU A 251 -6.36 -10.39 -8.79
N LYS A 252 -6.77 -11.14 -9.82
CA LYS A 252 -6.25 -12.48 -10.08
C LYS A 252 -4.74 -12.50 -10.31
N GLN A 253 -4.17 -11.47 -10.93
CA GLN A 253 -2.73 -11.35 -11.13
C GLN A 253 -2.00 -11.07 -9.81
N ALA A 254 -2.53 -10.17 -8.97
CA ALA A 254 -1.95 -9.86 -7.67
C ALA A 254 -2.00 -11.05 -6.69
N ASP A 255 -3.03 -11.90 -6.81
CA ASP A 255 -3.21 -13.09 -5.96
C ASP A 255 -2.49 -14.35 -6.53
N ARG A 256 -1.51 -14.22 -7.44
CA ARG A 256 -0.77 -15.38 -8.03
C ARG A 256 0.33 -15.95 -7.14
N GLU A 257 0.70 -15.28 -6.05
CA GLU A 257 1.63 -15.80 -5.02
C GLU A 257 0.89 -16.63 -3.95
#